data_AF-A0A847H712-F1
#
_entry.id   AF-A0A847H712-F1
#
_cell.length_a   1.000
_cell.length_b   1.000
_cell.length_c   1.000
_cell.angle_alpha   90.00
_cell.angle_beta   90.00
_cell.angle_gamma   90.00
#
_symmetry.space_group_name_H-M   'P 1'
#
loop_
_entity.id
_entity.type
_entity.pdbx_description
1 polymer ?
#
loop_
_entity_poly.entity_id
_entity_poly.type
_entity_poly.pdbx_seq_one_letter_code
_entity_poly.pdbx_strand_id
1 'polypeptide(L)'
;MVTFSTLSDVNQEALSTSLCNAAEKYAEEGYEIFPVKENSKEPATKKGFYNATNDPEKIKNIWKKRPNNNIGLPMAMNGLVCIDIDNKAGKVNGFETLEAYRMTHGLPELPPTVEADTPNNGKHLIYVAPPNFKPAGILTAGVDIIFNGYIIITPSKIDEKQYKWANNNGLLEREVAELPEDWIKHLIKPESLKQELNEPDVNCDYPESNAEKVAEQCQCVSYAIDNSRILSEPLWKFMLVGVISYCKDGREYVHKWSEDYERYTFKETEKKIDYALKFGKPTTCKGIQEQCGTEYCKDCIHSGKITSPIVLGYEEQDYARLNEIEIEFPVEVFPDKIRELILNASYVMDAPKEYFAACILSMTGFLINSQAFLKIKKTDWCECATFWIALVGEPGKKKKTPVYKFIKGILEKIDEKLDSKHREELAKYSRNKLTYDVDLKNWQKDRTTNKDRETDPPNPPEEPFRTLIYTSDTTTEALAYNQQKNPHSIGIMRDELAGF
;
A
#
# COMPACT_ATOMS: atom_id res chain seq x y z
N MET A 1 -13.00 -48.79 -65.56
CA MET A 1 -13.29 -49.09 -64.14
C MET A 1 -11.94 -49.13 -63.45
N VAL A 2 -11.57 -48.26 -62.52
CA VAL A 2 -12.26 -47.75 -61.32
C VAL A 2 -11.68 -46.34 -61.06
N THR A 3 -12.41 -45.27 -61.38
CA THR A 3 -13.07 -44.30 -60.46
C THR A 3 -12.19 -43.62 -59.41
N PHE A 4 -12.21 -42.28 -59.48
CA PHE A 4 -11.69 -41.29 -58.53
C PHE A 4 -12.34 -41.38 -57.12
N SER A 5 -11.56 -41.11 -56.07
CA SER A 5 -12.04 -40.52 -54.80
C SER A 5 -10.90 -39.65 -54.21
N THR A 6 -10.89 -38.35 -54.48
CA THR A 6 -11.33 -37.24 -53.60
C THR A 6 -10.43 -36.96 -52.40
N LEU A 7 -9.79 -35.79 -52.50
CA LEU A 7 -9.35 -34.89 -51.43
C LEU A 7 -10.20 -34.97 -50.15
N SER A 8 -9.67 -35.56 -49.08
CA SER A 8 -10.14 -35.30 -47.70
C SER A 8 -9.07 -35.51 -46.61
N ASP A 9 -7.95 -36.17 -46.89
CA ASP A 9 -7.08 -36.64 -45.79
C ASP A 9 -5.88 -35.74 -45.48
N VAL A 10 -5.91 -34.48 -45.93
CA VAL A 10 -4.84 -33.49 -45.64
C VAL A 10 -5.17 -32.59 -44.45
N ASN A 11 -6.33 -32.69 -43.79
CA ASN A 11 -6.72 -31.61 -42.86
C ASN A 11 -7.57 -32.06 -41.66
N GLN A 12 -7.01 -32.85 -40.74
CA GLN A 12 -7.52 -32.92 -39.35
C GLN A 12 -6.60 -33.57 -38.29
N GLU A 13 -5.50 -34.25 -38.65
CA GLU A 13 -4.60 -34.89 -37.66
C GLU A 13 -3.67 -33.92 -36.90
N ALA A 14 -3.76 -32.61 -37.15
CA ALA A 14 -3.16 -31.57 -36.32
C ALA A 14 -3.97 -31.26 -35.03
N LEU A 15 -5.05 -32.01 -34.75
CA LEU A 15 -5.98 -31.80 -33.65
C LEU A 15 -6.03 -32.98 -32.66
N SER A 16 -5.00 -33.12 -31.84
CA SER A 16 -5.12 -33.42 -30.39
C SER A 16 -3.74 -33.51 -29.76
N THR A 17 -3.10 -32.35 -29.52
CA THR A 17 -1.93 -32.31 -28.64
C THR A 17 -2.33 -32.87 -27.29
N SER A 18 -1.80 -34.03 -26.89
CA SER A 18 -2.06 -34.57 -25.56
C SER A 18 -1.71 -33.49 -24.52
N LEU A 19 -2.45 -33.41 -23.40
CA LEU A 19 -2.16 -32.43 -22.34
C LEU A 19 -0.71 -32.54 -21.87
N CYS A 20 -0.13 -33.75 -21.93
CA CYS A 20 1.30 -34.01 -21.70
C CYS A 20 2.19 -33.26 -22.70
N ASN A 21 1.95 -33.42 -24.01
CA ASN A 21 2.77 -32.78 -25.05
C ASN A 21 2.67 -31.26 -24.99
N ALA A 22 1.50 -30.72 -24.67
CA ALA A 22 1.34 -29.28 -24.49
C ALA A 22 2.07 -28.78 -23.24
N ALA A 23 1.93 -29.50 -22.12
CA ALA A 23 2.64 -29.22 -20.88
C ALA A 23 4.16 -29.22 -21.05
N GLU A 24 4.70 -30.18 -21.81
CA GLU A 24 6.12 -30.25 -22.16
C GLU A 24 6.57 -29.02 -22.95
N LYS A 25 5.82 -28.61 -23.97
CA LYS A 25 6.17 -27.42 -24.77
C LYS A 25 6.23 -26.15 -23.94
N TYR A 26 5.28 -25.92 -23.03
CA TYR A 26 5.34 -24.75 -22.14
C TYR A 26 6.58 -24.79 -21.23
N ALA A 27 6.92 -25.96 -20.72
CA ALA A 27 8.09 -26.13 -19.87
C ALA A 27 9.42 -25.96 -20.62
N GLU A 28 9.48 -26.39 -21.89
CA GLU A 28 10.64 -26.16 -22.76
C GLU A 28 10.88 -24.66 -23.00
N GLU A 29 9.82 -23.87 -23.12
CA GLU A 29 9.88 -22.39 -23.17
C GLU A 29 10.13 -21.74 -21.79
N GLY A 30 10.39 -22.55 -20.75
CA GLY A 30 10.77 -22.09 -19.42
C GLY A 30 9.62 -21.87 -18.44
N TYR A 31 8.37 -22.05 -18.87
CA TYR A 31 7.20 -21.81 -18.01
C TYR A 31 7.01 -22.93 -16.97
N GLU A 32 6.92 -22.52 -15.70
CA GLU A 32 6.53 -23.40 -14.61
C GLU A 32 5.03 -23.67 -14.66
N ILE A 33 4.66 -24.95 -14.79
CA ILE A 33 3.27 -25.40 -14.89
C ILE A 33 2.95 -26.48 -13.86
N PHE A 34 1.66 -26.68 -13.56
CA PHE A 34 1.22 -27.71 -12.63
C PHE A 34 -0.07 -28.40 -13.08
N PRO A 35 -0.33 -29.65 -12.63
CA PRO A 35 -1.55 -30.35 -12.98
C PRO A 35 -2.74 -29.83 -12.15
N VAL A 36 -3.82 -29.51 -12.83
CA VAL A 36 -5.14 -29.18 -12.29
C VAL A 36 -6.04 -30.42 -12.48
N LYS A 37 -6.95 -30.68 -11.54
CA LYS A 37 -7.86 -31.83 -11.63
C LYS A 37 -8.65 -31.77 -12.95
N GLU A 38 -8.89 -32.92 -13.55
CA GLU A 38 -9.74 -33.06 -14.73
C GLU A 38 -11.09 -32.37 -14.52
N ASN A 39 -11.56 -31.64 -15.54
CA ASN A 39 -12.82 -30.90 -15.55
C ASN A 39 -13.01 -29.95 -14.34
N SER A 40 -11.92 -29.38 -13.83
CA SER A 40 -11.94 -28.54 -12.63
C SER A 40 -10.95 -27.38 -12.76
N LYS A 41 -11.06 -26.44 -11.81
CA LYS A 41 -10.06 -25.39 -11.56
C LYS A 41 -9.16 -25.69 -10.36
N GLU A 42 -9.35 -26.82 -9.67
CA GLU A 42 -8.61 -27.13 -8.45
C GLU A 42 -7.25 -27.80 -8.73
N PRO A 43 -6.16 -27.41 -8.04
CA PRO A 43 -4.88 -28.09 -8.18
C PRO A 43 -4.95 -29.58 -7.82
N ALA A 44 -4.25 -30.42 -8.59
CA ALA A 44 -4.14 -31.85 -8.33
C ALA A 44 -2.91 -32.21 -7.46
N THR A 45 -2.35 -31.24 -6.75
CA THR A 45 -1.07 -31.32 -6.00
C THR A 45 -1.30 -31.05 -4.51
N LYS A 46 -0.48 -31.66 -3.64
CA LYS A 46 -0.61 -31.52 -2.16
C LYS A 46 -0.38 -30.09 -1.66
N LYS A 47 0.52 -29.33 -2.29
CA LYS A 47 0.83 -27.93 -1.94
C LYS A 47 0.21 -26.94 -2.95
N GLY A 48 -0.82 -27.33 -3.70
CA GLY A 48 -1.43 -26.46 -4.71
C GLY A 48 -0.46 -26.07 -5.84
N PHE A 49 -0.63 -24.87 -6.40
CA PHE A 49 0.16 -24.38 -7.51
C PHE A 49 1.65 -24.16 -7.18
N TYR A 50 2.03 -24.15 -5.89
CA TYR A 50 3.43 -24.04 -5.45
C TYR A 50 4.32 -25.24 -5.84
N ASN A 51 3.70 -26.31 -6.34
CA ASN A 51 4.40 -27.47 -6.92
C ASN A 51 4.51 -27.38 -8.45
N ALA A 52 4.37 -26.19 -9.04
CA ALA A 52 4.67 -25.99 -10.44
C ALA A 52 6.13 -26.35 -10.74
N THR A 53 6.38 -26.74 -11.98
CA THR A 53 7.71 -27.13 -12.44
C THR A 53 7.78 -26.99 -13.95
N ASN A 54 8.98 -26.70 -14.46
CA ASN A 54 9.35 -26.81 -15.86
C ASN A 54 10.28 -28.02 -16.12
N ASP A 55 10.43 -28.93 -15.15
CA ASP A 55 11.25 -30.13 -15.29
C ASP A 55 10.56 -31.16 -16.22
N PRO A 56 11.14 -31.47 -17.41
CA PRO A 56 10.51 -32.35 -18.39
C PRO A 56 10.24 -33.76 -17.86
N GLU A 57 11.11 -34.31 -17.00
CA GLU A 57 10.92 -35.64 -16.45
C GLU A 57 9.76 -35.68 -15.44
N LYS A 58 9.63 -34.63 -14.63
CA LYS A 58 8.51 -34.51 -13.70
C LYS A 58 7.19 -34.36 -14.44
N ILE A 59 7.14 -33.52 -15.47
CA ILE A 59 5.94 -33.31 -16.29
C ILE A 59 5.50 -34.61 -16.95
N LYS A 60 6.42 -35.31 -17.63
CA LYS A 60 6.17 -36.64 -18.22
C LYS A 60 5.58 -37.61 -17.20
N ASN A 61 6.19 -37.68 -16.01
CA ASN A 61 5.72 -38.57 -14.95
C ASN A 61 4.34 -38.18 -14.39
N ILE A 62 4.04 -36.89 -14.28
CA ILE A 62 2.75 -36.38 -13.80
C ILE A 62 1.64 -36.76 -14.77
N TRP A 63 1.77 -36.40 -16.05
CA TRP A 63 0.72 -36.64 -17.04
C TRP A 63 0.66 -38.09 -17.51
N LYS A 64 1.73 -38.88 -17.39
CA LYS A 64 1.66 -40.35 -17.53
C LYS A 64 0.74 -40.99 -16.49
N LYS A 65 0.73 -40.48 -15.25
CA LYS A 65 -0.15 -40.98 -14.18
C LYS A 65 -1.56 -40.40 -14.25
N ARG A 66 -1.70 -39.20 -14.82
CA ARG A 66 -2.94 -38.42 -14.84
C ARG A 66 -3.11 -37.72 -16.19
N PRO A 67 -3.43 -38.46 -17.27
CA PRO A 67 -3.39 -37.95 -18.63
C PRO A 67 -4.41 -36.85 -18.93
N ASN A 68 -5.51 -36.81 -18.19
CA ASN A 68 -6.62 -35.87 -18.42
C ASN A 68 -6.57 -34.63 -17.53
N ASN A 69 -5.53 -34.47 -16.71
CA ASN A 69 -5.41 -33.31 -15.85
C ASN A 69 -5.18 -32.03 -16.67
N ASN A 70 -5.96 -31.00 -16.37
CA ASN A 70 -5.80 -29.66 -16.94
C ASN A 70 -4.43 -29.06 -16.57
N ILE A 71 -3.99 -28.06 -17.32
CA ILE A 71 -2.72 -27.36 -17.13
C ILE A 71 -3.00 -26.02 -16.46
N GLY A 72 -2.41 -25.83 -15.28
CA GLY A 72 -2.40 -24.57 -14.56
C GLY A 72 -1.08 -23.84 -14.75
N LEU A 73 -1.17 -22.53 -14.92
CA LEU A 73 -0.04 -21.61 -15.05
C LEU A 73 -0.07 -20.62 -13.88
N PRO A 74 0.83 -20.72 -12.89
CA PRO A 74 0.96 -19.71 -11.83
C PRO A 74 1.52 -18.41 -12.39
N MET A 75 0.92 -17.28 -12.05
CA MET A 75 1.30 -15.99 -12.63
C MET A 75 2.62 -15.48 -12.05
N ALA A 76 2.68 -15.23 -10.74
CA ALA A 76 3.88 -14.69 -10.09
C ALA A 76 5.16 -15.54 -10.27
N MET A 77 5.05 -16.88 -10.27
CA MET A 77 6.21 -17.77 -10.45
C MET A 77 6.85 -17.64 -11.84
N ASN A 78 6.03 -17.31 -12.84
CA ASN A 78 6.49 -17.10 -14.20
C ASN A 78 6.83 -15.62 -14.48
N GLY A 79 6.80 -14.75 -13.46
CA GLY A 79 6.99 -13.31 -13.63
C GLY A 79 5.85 -12.64 -14.42
N LEU A 80 4.65 -13.22 -14.37
CA LEU A 80 3.49 -12.77 -15.15
C LEU A 80 2.37 -12.23 -14.25
N VAL A 81 1.47 -11.47 -14.84
CA VAL A 81 0.17 -11.06 -14.28
C VAL A 81 -0.90 -11.19 -15.35
N CYS A 82 -2.09 -11.62 -14.95
CA CYS A 82 -3.27 -11.66 -15.82
C CYS A 82 -4.29 -10.61 -15.39
N ILE A 83 -4.76 -9.81 -16.35
CA ILE A 83 -5.99 -9.01 -16.24
C ILE A 83 -7.13 -9.90 -16.75
N ASP A 84 -7.97 -10.39 -15.82
CA ASP A 84 -9.12 -11.24 -16.11
C ASP A 84 -10.37 -10.37 -16.26
N ILE A 85 -10.88 -10.29 -17.49
CA ILE A 85 -12.03 -9.48 -17.88
C ILE A 85 -13.24 -10.40 -18.02
N ASP A 86 -14.18 -10.27 -17.09
CA ASP A 86 -15.42 -11.05 -17.06
C ASP A 86 -16.49 -10.46 -17.97
N ASN A 87 -17.18 -11.30 -18.76
CA ASN A 87 -18.29 -10.87 -19.62
C ASN A 87 -19.45 -11.87 -19.62
N LYS A 88 -19.85 -12.30 -18.42
CA LYS A 88 -20.95 -13.26 -18.25
C LYS A 88 -22.30 -12.56 -18.43
N ALA A 89 -23.15 -13.10 -19.31
CA ALA A 89 -24.52 -12.60 -19.51
C ALA A 89 -25.29 -12.47 -18.17
N GLY A 90 -25.90 -11.30 -17.94
CA GLY A 90 -26.62 -10.98 -16.71
C GLY A 90 -25.75 -10.51 -15.54
N LYS A 91 -24.42 -10.39 -15.73
CA LYS A 91 -23.50 -9.68 -14.82
C LYS A 91 -22.99 -8.40 -15.47
N VAL A 92 -22.27 -7.59 -14.70
CA VAL A 92 -21.57 -6.40 -15.18
C VAL A 92 -20.58 -6.80 -16.28
N ASN A 93 -20.57 -6.04 -17.38
CA ASN A 93 -19.66 -6.26 -18.50
C ASN A 93 -18.29 -5.65 -18.19
N GLY A 94 -17.29 -6.51 -17.95
CA GLY A 94 -15.91 -6.11 -17.63
C GLY A 94 -15.23 -5.28 -18.72
N PHE A 95 -15.61 -5.45 -19.99
CA PHE A 95 -15.05 -4.64 -21.08
C PHE A 95 -15.50 -3.18 -20.98
N GLU A 96 -16.77 -2.95 -20.70
CA GLU A 96 -17.33 -1.61 -20.53
C GLU A 96 -16.77 -0.92 -19.30
N THR A 97 -16.62 -1.64 -18.18
CA THR A 97 -16.06 -1.08 -16.95
C THR A 97 -14.57 -0.81 -17.04
N LEU A 98 -13.81 -1.66 -17.75
CA LEU A 98 -12.38 -1.41 -18.04
C LEU A 98 -12.21 -0.15 -18.88
N GLU A 99 -13.01 0.01 -19.93
CA GLU A 99 -12.94 1.18 -20.80
C GLU A 99 -13.38 2.46 -20.08
N ALA A 100 -14.44 2.40 -19.28
CA ALA A 100 -14.86 3.51 -18.43
C ALA A 100 -13.77 3.88 -17.40
N TYR A 101 -13.12 2.89 -16.79
CA TYR A 101 -12.02 3.10 -15.85
C TYR A 101 -10.84 3.80 -16.53
N ARG A 102 -10.46 3.32 -17.73
CA ARG A 102 -9.41 3.91 -18.56
C ARG A 102 -9.70 5.37 -18.88
N MET A 103 -10.89 5.67 -19.39
CA MET A 103 -11.30 7.03 -19.75
C MET A 103 -11.38 7.97 -18.54
N THR A 104 -11.88 7.49 -17.41
CA THR A 104 -12.00 8.28 -16.17
C THR A 104 -10.65 8.69 -15.60
N HIS A 105 -9.65 7.82 -15.71
CA HIS A 105 -8.31 8.05 -15.19
C HIS A 105 -7.30 8.51 -16.24
N GLY A 106 -7.73 8.73 -17.48
CA GLY A 106 -6.87 9.21 -18.57
C GLY A 106 -5.78 8.22 -18.98
N LEU A 107 -6.02 6.92 -18.85
CA LEU A 107 -5.03 5.88 -19.13
C LEU A 107 -4.91 5.57 -20.64
N PRO A 108 -3.71 5.23 -21.12
CA PRO A 108 -3.53 4.78 -22.50
C PRO A 108 -4.23 3.43 -22.74
N GLU A 109 -4.48 3.08 -24.00
CA GLU A 109 -4.92 1.72 -24.34
C GLU A 109 -3.86 0.70 -23.92
N LEU A 110 -4.32 -0.46 -23.43
CA LEU A 110 -3.42 -1.56 -23.10
C LEU A 110 -2.77 -2.11 -24.38
N PRO A 111 -1.44 -2.35 -24.38
CA PRO A 111 -0.77 -2.84 -25.56
C PRO A 111 -1.20 -4.29 -25.87
N PRO A 112 -1.30 -4.68 -27.16
CA PRO A 112 -1.64 -6.04 -27.52
C PRO A 112 -0.64 -7.05 -26.96
N THR A 113 -1.14 -8.07 -26.29
CA THR A 113 -0.33 -9.08 -25.58
C THR A 113 -0.84 -10.50 -25.82
N VAL A 114 -0.35 -11.48 -25.06
CA VAL A 114 -0.91 -12.84 -25.04
C VAL A 114 -2.31 -12.82 -24.44
N GLU A 115 -3.27 -13.37 -25.18
CA GLU A 115 -4.68 -13.33 -24.82
C GLU A 115 -5.31 -14.72 -24.81
N ALA A 116 -6.14 -15.03 -23.81
CA ALA A 116 -6.99 -16.22 -23.83
C ALA A 116 -8.47 -15.85 -23.80
N ASP A 117 -9.28 -16.50 -24.63
CA ASP A 117 -10.73 -16.41 -24.54
C ASP A 117 -11.23 -17.37 -23.45
N THR A 118 -12.07 -16.85 -22.56
CA THR A 118 -12.64 -17.64 -21.46
C THR A 118 -13.96 -18.31 -21.90
N PRO A 119 -14.36 -19.43 -21.26
CA PRO A 119 -15.62 -20.12 -21.56
C PRO A 119 -16.91 -19.28 -21.41
N ASN A 120 -16.81 -18.10 -20.80
CA ASN A 120 -17.92 -17.19 -20.51
C ASN A 120 -17.80 -15.87 -21.32
N ASN A 121 -17.17 -15.89 -22.49
CA ASN A 121 -16.96 -14.73 -23.37
C ASN A 121 -16.13 -13.58 -22.76
N GLY A 122 -15.42 -13.86 -21.67
CA GLY A 122 -14.42 -12.96 -21.11
C GLY A 122 -13.05 -13.14 -21.77
N LYS A 123 -12.06 -12.39 -21.30
CA LYS A 123 -10.68 -12.47 -21.78
C LYS A 123 -9.68 -12.45 -20.64
N HIS A 124 -8.63 -13.25 -20.75
CA HIS A 124 -7.41 -13.10 -19.98
C HIS A 124 -6.40 -12.33 -20.82
N LEU A 125 -5.92 -11.19 -20.33
CA LEU A 125 -4.78 -10.46 -20.93
C LEU A 125 -3.56 -10.69 -20.04
N ILE A 126 -2.52 -11.31 -20.57
CA ILE A 126 -1.32 -11.68 -19.79
C ILE A 126 -0.21 -10.69 -20.08
N TYR A 127 0.41 -10.14 -19.04
CA TYR A 127 1.55 -9.22 -19.14
C TYR A 127 2.71 -9.69 -18.29
N VAL A 128 3.91 -9.19 -18.60
CA VAL A 128 5.05 -9.29 -17.69
C VAL A 128 4.74 -8.47 -16.44
N ALA A 129 4.83 -9.11 -15.28
CA ALA A 129 4.65 -8.42 -14.02
C ALA A 129 5.89 -7.57 -13.72
N PRO A 130 5.71 -6.30 -13.31
CA PRO A 130 6.85 -5.48 -12.91
C PRO A 130 7.54 -6.04 -11.65
N PRO A 131 8.78 -5.65 -11.37
CA PRO A 131 9.45 -6.04 -10.13
C PRO A 131 8.66 -5.57 -8.90
N ASN A 132 8.65 -6.36 -7.82
CA ASN A 132 7.95 -6.07 -6.56
C ASN A 132 6.42 -5.84 -6.67
N PHE A 133 5.79 -6.32 -7.75
CA PHE A 133 4.38 -6.09 -8.01
C PHE A 133 3.45 -6.66 -6.93
N LYS A 134 2.60 -5.82 -6.34
CA LYS A 134 1.60 -6.18 -5.31
C LYS A 134 0.22 -5.63 -5.70
N PRO A 135 -0.52 -6.34 -6.56
CA PRO A 135 -1.76 -5.79 -7.10
C PRO A 135 -2.90 -5.78 -6.09
N ALA A 136 -3.89 -4.91 -6.36
CA ALA A 136 -5.11 -4.77 -5.56
C ALA A 136 -6.03 -5.99 -5.59
N GLY A 137 -5.86 -6.87 -6.59
CA GLY A 137 -6.64 -8.10 -6.79
C GLY A 137 -7.92 -7.87 -7.60
N ILE A 138 -8.59 -6.73 -7.44
CA ILE A 138 -9.72 -6.29 -8.26
C ILE A 138 -9.43 -4.86 -8.74
N LEU A 139 -9.55 -4.61 -10.04
CA LEU A 139 -9.32 -3.29 -10.62
C LEU A 139 -10.62 -2.46 -10.70
N THR A 140 -11.67 -3.08 -11.23
CA THR A 140 -13.01 -2.50 -11.32
C THR A 140 -14.04 -3.63 -11.39
N ALA A 141 -15.32 -3.31 -11.34
CA ALA A 141 -16.37 -4.32 -11.38
C ALA A 141 -16.26 -5.19 -12.65
N GLY A 142 -16.07 -6.50 -12.48
CA GLY A 142 -15.89 -7.44 -13.60
C GLY A 142 -14.48 -7.48 -14.19
N VAL A 143 -13.48 -6.89 -13.52
CA VAL A 143 -12.06 -6.97 -13.93
C VAL A 143 -11.17 -7.29 -12.73
N ASP A 144 -10.62 -8.50 -12.72
CA ASP A 144 -9.76 -9.02 -11.66
C ASP A 144 -8.29 -9.05 -12.08
N ILE A 145 -7.38 -8.85 -11.12
CA ILE A 145 -5.92 -8.88 -11.34
C ILE A 145 -5.33 -10.11 -10.67
N ILE A 146 -4.93 -11.08 -11.48
CA ILE A 146 -4.41 -12.37 -11.01
C ILE A 146 -2.88 -12.35 -11.06
N PHE A 147 -2.25 -12.25 -9.89
CA PHE A 147 -0.80 -12.33 -9.72
C PHE A 147 -0.38 -13.43 -8.73
N ASN A 148 -0.89 -13.38 -7.49
CA ASN A 148 -0.67 -14.42 -6.46
C ASN A 148 -1.58 -15.64 -6.67
N GLY A 149 -1.90 -15.96 -7.93
CA GLY A 149 -2.82 -17.01 -8.33
C GLY A 149 -2.35 -17.66 -9.63
N TYR A 150 -3.25 -18.38 -10.28
CA TYR A 150 -2.97 -19.10 -11.51
C TYR A 150 -4.17 -19.02 -12.46
N ILE A 151 -3.89 -19.20 -13.74
CA ILE A 151 -4.91 -19.38 -14.77
C ILE A 151 -4.81 -20.80 -15.33
N ILE A 152 -5.87 -21.23 -16.01
CA ILE A 152 -5.90 -22.49 -16.75
C ILE A 152 -5.68 -22.17 -18.22
N ILE A 153 -4.78 -22.91 -18.86
CA ILE A 153 -4.32 -22.61 -20.21
C ILE A 153 -4.69 -23.74 -21.19
N THR A 154 -4.70 -23.42 -22.49
CA THR A 154 -4.99 -24.40 -23.55
C THR A 154 -3.94 -25.54 -23.52
N PRO A 155 -4.32 -26.81 -23.79
CA PRO A 155 -5.60 -27.31 -24.33
C PRO A 155 -6.62 -27.77 -23.26
N SER A 156 -6.53 -27.29 -22.02
CA SER A 156 -7.42 -27.66 -20.91
C SER A 156 -8.92 -27.45 -21.21
N LYS A 157 -9.78 -28.25 -20.54
CA LYS A 157 -11.24 -28.22 -20.73
C LYS A 157 -11.99 -28.18 -19.39
N ILE A 158 -13.09 -27.42 -19.36
CA ILE A 158 -14.07 -27.40 -18.26
C ILE A 158 -15.47 -27.38 -18.86
N ASP A 159 -16.33 -28.29 -18.42
CA ASP A 159 -17.70 -28.50 -18.88
C ASP A 159 -17.78 -28.52 -20.42
N GLU A 160 -16.92 -29.34 -21.02
CA GLU A 160 -16.73 -29.51 -22.48
C GLU A 160 -16.19 -28.29 -23.23
N LYS A 161 -16.09 -27.12 -22.58
CA LYS A 161 -15.52 -25.90 -23.16
C LYS A 161 -14.00 -25.90 -23.01
N GLN A 162 -13.31 -25.80 -24.14
CA GLN A 162 -11.86 -25.74 -24.19
C GLN A 162 -11.36 -24.30 -24.08
N TYR A 163 -10.33 -24.09 -23.27
CA TYR A 163 -9.59 -22.82 -23.24
C TYR A 163 -8.85 -22.63 -24.57
N LYS A 164 -8.88 -21.42 -25.13
CA LYS A 164 -8.23 -21.09 -26.41
C LYS A 164 -7.46 -19.79 -26.28
N TRP A 165 -6.26 -19.75 -26.85
CA TRP A 165 -5.56 -18.49 -27.07
C TRP A 165 -6.30 -17.71 -28.17
N ALA A 166 -6.55 -16.42 -27.95
CA ALA A 166 -7.24 -15.57 -28.91
C ALA A 166 -6.30 -15.26 -30.08
N ASN A 167 -6.85 -15.26 -31.30
CA ASN A 167 -6.13 -14.90 -32.54
C ASN A 167 -4.80 -15.66 -32.77
N ASN A 168 -4.62 -16.84 -32.19
CA ASN A 168 -3.36 -17.60 -32.18
C ASN A 168 -2.15 -16.85 -31.57
N ASN A 169 -2.39 -15.93 -30.64
CA ASN A 169 -1.35 -15.21 -29.91
C ASN A 169 -1.14 -15.82 -28.51
N GLY A 170 -0.85 -17.11 -28.44
CA GLY A 170 -0.59 -17.80 -27.19
C GLY A 170 0.83 -17.58 -26.67
N LEU A 171 1.12 -18.16 -25.50
CA LEU A 171 2.45 -18.09 -24.86
C LEU A 171 3.59 -18.71 -25.70
N LEU A 172 3.26 -19.55 -26.70
CA LEU A 172 4.24 -20.17 -27.59
C LEU A 172 4.38 -19.43 -28.91
N GLU A 173 3.47 -18.50 -29.22
CA GLU A 173 3.37 -17.83 -30.51
C GLU A 173 3.72 -16.34 -30.45
N ARG A 174 3.63 -15.72 -29.27
CA ARG A 174 3.88 -14.28 -29.07
C ARG A 174 4.63 -14.04 -27.77
N GLU A 175 5.56 -13.09 -27.79
CA GLU A 175 6.15 -12.54 -26.58
C GLU A 175 5.10 -11.82 -25.72
N VAL A 176 5.19 -12.02 -24.41
CA VAL A 176 4.30 -11.36 -23.45
C VAL A 176 4.70 -9.89 -23.35
N ALA A 177 3.74 -8.98 -23.55
CA ALA A 177 4.02 -7.54 -23.47
C ALA A 177 4.25 -7.10 -22.01
N GLU A 178 5.04 -6.05 -21.83
CA GLU A 178 5.17 -5.36 -20.55
C GLU A 178 3.92 -4.55 -20.23
N LEU A 179 3.61 -4.43 -18.94
CA LEU A 179 2.57 -3.53 -18.45
C LEU A 179 3.03 -2.07 -18.57
N PRO A 180 2.23 -1.18 -19.19
CA PRO A 180 2.60 0.24 -19.24
C PRO A 180 2.67 0.87 -17.84
N GLU A 181 3.63 1.77 -17.62
CA GLU A 181 3.85 2.43 -16.31
C GLU A 181 2.59 3.10 -15.75
N ASP A 182 1.78 3.72 -16.60
CA ASP A 182 0.53 4.35 -16.20
C ASP A 182 -0.47 3.34 -15.63
N TRP A 183 -0.52 2.12 -16.21
CA TRP A 183 -1.38 1.06 -15.71
C TRP A 183 -0.85 0.46 -14.40
N ILE A 184 0.47 0.34 -14.24
CA ILE A 184 1.09 -0.22 -13.02
C ILE A 184 0.61 0.52 -11.77
N LYS A 185 0.58 1.86 -11.79
CA LYS A 185 0.14 2.71 -10.66
C LYS A 185 -1.30 2.44 -10.23
N HIS A 186 -2.17 2.07 -11.16
CA HIS A 186 -3.59 1.80 -10.91
C HIS A 186 -3.87 0.35 -10.52
N LEU A 187 -2.95 -0.57 -10.85
CA LEU A 187 -3.08 -1.99 -10.55
C LEU A 187 -2.58 -2.34 -9.14
N ILE A 188 -1.76 -1.47 -8.53
CA ILE A 188 -1.17 -1.61 -7.19
C ILE A 188 -2.10 -1.03 -6.11
N LYS A 189 -2.12 -1.59 -4.88
CA LYS A 189 -2.99 -1.08 -3.79
C LYS A 189 -2.63 0.36 -3.39
N PRO A 190 -3.61 1.19 -2.96
CA PRO A 190 -3.35 2.51 -2.36
C PRO A 190 -2.43 2.47 -1.12
N GLU A 191 -2.46 1.38 -0.36
CA GLU A 191 -1.56 1.16 0.79
C GLU A 191 -0.13 0.83 0.38
N SER A 192 0.09 0.26 -0.81
CA SER A 192 1.43 0.07 -1.39
C SER A 192 1.98 1.34 -2.06
N LEU A 193 1.12 2.25 -2.53
CA LEU A 193 1.52 3.60 -2.97
C LEU A 193 2.07 4.44 -1.81
N LYS A 194 1.61 4.21 -0.56
CA LYS A 194 2.17 4.84 0.65
C LYS A 194 3.54 4.28 1.05
N GLN A 195 3.90 3.08 0.59
CA GLN A 195 5.25 2.52 0.74
C GLN A 195 6.19 3.04 -0.36
N GLU A 196 5.73 3.20 -1.61
CA GLU A 196 6.57 3.75 -2.69
C GLU A 196 6.88 5.25 -2.56
N LEU A 197 5.98 6.06 -2.00
CA LEU A 197 6.29 7.47 -1.72
C LEU A 197 7.23 7.67 -0.51
N ASN A 198 7.60 6.59 0.19
CA ASN A 198 8.52 6.60 1.34
C ASN A 198 9.72 5.66 1.16
N GLU A 199 9.92 5.02 0.00
CA GLU A 199 11.15 4.29 -0.30
C GLU A 199 11.93 5.09 -1.35
N PRO A 200 13.17 5.50 -1.05
CA PRO A 200 13.99 6.21 -2.01
C PRO A 200 14.31 5.32 -3.21
N ASP A 201 14.62 6.03 -4.29
CA ASP A 201 15.04 5.62 -5.62
C ASP A 201 15.97 4.38 -5.65
N VAL A 202 16.00 3.71 -6.80
CA VAL A 202 16.80 2.52 -7.09
C VAL A 202 18.29 2.90 -7.14
N ASN A 203 18.86 3.14 -5.97
CA ASN A 203 20.28 3.12 -5.67
C ASN A 203 20.42 2.70 -4.21
N CYS A 204 21.29 1.74 -3.90
CA CYS A 204 21.38 1.11 -2.59
C CYS A 204 21.80 2.11 -1.49
N ASP A 205 20.85 2.75 -0.81
CA ASP A 205 21.03 3.65 0.35
C ASP A 205 21.34 2.90 1.66
N TYR A 206 21.94 1.72 1.60
CA TYR A 206 22.64 1.16 2.75
C TYR A 206 24.06 1.76 2.72
N PRO A 207 24.48 2.53 3.74
CA PRO A 207 25.88 2.88 3.92
C PRO A 207 26.76 1.63 3.82
N GLU A 208 28.03 1.82 3.44
CA GLU A 208 28.98 0.70 3.38
C GLU A 208 29.00 -0.03 4.73
N SER A 209 28.77 -1.34 4.70
CA SER A 209 28.71 -2.18 5.89
C SER A 209 29.90 -3.15 5.91
N ASN A 210 30.53 -3.31 7.07
CA ASN A 210 31.65 -4.22 7.27
C ASN A 210 31.14 -5.61 7.70
N ALA A 211 31.58 -6.65 6.97
CA ALA A 211 31.12 -8.02 7.18
C ALA A 211 31.49 -8.59 8.57
N GLU A 212 32.71 -8.31 9.05
CA GLU A 212 33.18 -8.81 10.35
C GLU A 212 32.38 -8.18 11.50
N LYS A 213 32.13 -6.87 11.45
CA LYS A 213 31.28 -6.19 12.44
C LYS A 213 29.85 -6.74 12.49
N VAL A 214 29.28 -7.08 11.32
CA VAL A 214 27.97 -7.75 11.25
C VAL A 214 28.04 -9.12 11.92
N ALA A 215 29.08 -9.91 11.65
CA ALA A 215 29.27 -11.23 12.25
C ALA A 215 29.44 -11.16 13.78
N GLU A 216 30.20 -10.19 14.29
CA GLU A 216 30.42 -10.00 15.73
C GLU A 216 29.14 -9.66 16.50
N GLN A 217 28.22 -8.93 15.87
CA GLN A 217 27.03 -8.40 16.54
C GLN A 217 25.75 -9.17 16.25
N CYS A 218 25.68 -9.88 15.11
CA CYS A 218 24.52 -10.68 14.75
C CYS A 218 24.72 -12.16 15.09
N GLN A 219 24.02 -12.62 16.14
CA GLN A 219 23.99 -14.04 16.54
C GLN A 219 23.59 -14.98 15.40
N CYS A 220 22.62 -14.58 14.58
CA CYS A 220 22.13 -15.37 13.45
C CYS A 220 23.24 -15.54 12.37
N VAL A 221 24.04 -14.51 12.09
CA VAL A 221 25.18 -14.57 11.14
C VAL A 221 26.37 -15.32 11.76
N SER A 222 26.75 -15.03 13.00
CA SER A 222 27.81 -15.73 13.73
C SER A 222 27.54 -17.23 13.76
N TYR A 223 26.31 -17.63 14.08
CA TYR A 223 25.90 -19.04 14.08
C TYR A 223 26.12 -19.69 12.71
N ALA A 224 25.77 -19.00 11.63
CA ALA A 224 25.95 -19.50 10.28
C ALA A 224 27.44 -19.69 9.92
N ILE A 225 28.31 -18.80 10.40
CA ILE A 225 29.76 -18.93 10.21
C ILE A 225 30.30 -20.13 11.00
N ASP A 226 29.99 -20.21 12.30
CA ASP A 226 30.52 -21.23 13.21
C ASP A 226 30.03 -22.65 12.89
N ASN A 227 28.86 -22.77 12.25
CA ASN A 227 28.21 -24.05 11.96
C ASN A 227 28.11 -24.34 10.46
N SER A 228 28.89 -23.64 9.63
CA SER A 228 28.84 -23.70 8.16
C SER A 228 28.75 -25.15 7.64
N ARG A 229 29.52 -26.08 8.20
CA ARG A 229 29.52 -27.51 7.82
C ARG A 229 28.19 -28.24 7.94
N ILE A 230 27.34 -27.85 8.88
CA ILE A 230 26.07 -28.53 9.18
C ILE A 230 24.85 -27.70 8.80
N LEU A 231 25.03 -26.54 8.16
CA LEU A 231 23.93 -25.67 7.79
C LEU A 231 23.01 -26.32 6.75
N SER A 232 21.73 -26.05 6.87
CA SER A 232 20.80 -26.25 5.77
C SER A 232 20.93 -25.12 4.75
N GLU A 233 20.51 -25.37 3.51
CA GLU A 233 20.58 -24.36 2.45
C GLU A 233 19.80 -23.06 2.75
N PRO A 234 18.59 -23.10 3.35
CA PRO A 234 17.93 -21.88 3.81
C PRO A 234 18.75 -21.11 4.85
N LEU A 235 19.32 -21.79 5.84
CA LEU A 235 20.14 -21.15 6.87
C LEU A 235 21.36 -20.45 6.26
N TRP A 236 22.12 -21.17 5.44
CA TRP A 236 23.28 -20.63 4.74
C TRP A 236 22.91 -19.46 3.81
N LYS A 237 21.84 -19.61 3.03
CA LYS A 237 21.38 -18.58 2.08
C LYS A 237 20.93 -17.31 2.78
N PHE A 238 20.11 -17.39 3.83
CA PHE A 238 19.47 -16.22 4.44
C PHE A 238 20.29 -15.59 5.57
N MET A 239 21.03 -16.38 6.35
CA MET A 239 21.85 -15.86 7.45
C MET A 239 23.24 -15.40 7.01
N LEU A 240 23.83 -16.05 5.98
CA LEU A 240 25.18 -15.74 5.51
C LEU A 240 25.14 -14.99 4.18
N VAL A 241 24.82 -15.68 3.08
CA VAL A 241 24.92 -15.12 1.73
C VAL A 241 24.03 -13.87 1.58
N GLY A 242 22.79 -13.95 2.01
CA GLY A 242 21.78 -12.90 1.85
C GLY A 242 22.00 -11.66 2.71
N VAL A 243 22.93 -11.69 3.67
CA VAL A 243 23.31 -10.53 4.49
C VAL A 243 24.69 -10.05 4.08
N ILE A 244 25.68 -10.95 4.08
CA ILE A 244 27.08 -10.59 3.90
C ILE A 244 27.38 -10.16 2.47
N SER A 245 26.68 -10.65 1.44
CA SER A 245 26.92 -10.24 0.04
C SER A 245 26.84 -8.73 -0.17
N TYR A 246 26.07 -8.02 0.66
CA TYR A 246 25.85 -6.57 0.56
C TYR A 246 26.83 -5.74 1.41
N CYS A 247 27.74 -6.40 2.13
CA CYS A 247 28.84 -5.71 2.82
C CYS A 247 29.92 -5.29 1.81
N LYS A 248 30.71 -4.27 2.14
CA LYS A 248 31.82 -3.76 1.31
C LYS A 248 32.76 -4.88 0.84
N ASP A 249 33.14 -5.74 1.76
CA ASP A 249 34.05 -6.87 1.54
C ASP A 249 33.27 -8.19 1.39
N GLY A 250 31.95 -8.09 1.17
CA GLY A 250 30.97 -9.15 1.32
C GLY A 250 31.25 -10.38 0.46
N ARG A 251 31.64 -10.16 -0.80
CA ARG A 251 31.93 -11.25 -1.74
C ARG A 251 33.05 -12.15 -1.24
N GLU A 252 34.16 -11.57 -0.76
CA GLU A 252 35.29 -12.33 -0.23
C GLU A 252 34.88 -13.12 1.02
N TYR A 253 34.19 -12.48 1.96
CA TYR A 253 33.77 -13.11 3.21
C TYR A 253 32.72 -14.20 3.02
N VAL A 254 31.79 -14.06 2.06
CA VAL A 254 30.86 -15.15 1.73
C VAL A 254 31.62 -16.38 1.28
N HIS A 255 32.64 -16.24 0.43
CA HIS A 255 33.46 -17.38 0.02
C HIS A 255 34.24 -17.99 1.17
N LYS A 256 34.94 -17.14 1.93
CA LYS A 256 35.76 -17.55 3.08
C LYS A 256 34.92 -18.30 4.13
N TRP A 257 33.77 -17.76 4.52
CA TRP A 257 32.92 -18.36 5.56
C TRP A 257 32.04 -19.51 5.05
N SER A 258 31.99 -19.72 3.74
CA SER A 258 31.31 -20.89 3.15
C SER A 258 32.25 -22.05 2.85
N GLU A 259 33.56 -21.95 3.11
CA GLU A 259 34.53 -22.97 2.71
C GLU A 259 34.19 -24.38 3.25
N ASP A 260 33.72 -24.43 4.50
CA ASP A 260 33.35 -25.69 5.18
C ASP A 260 31.89 -26.12 4.92
N TYR A 261 31.08 -25.32 4.23
CA TYR A 261 29.68 -25.64 3.93
C TYR A 261 29.56 -26.83 2.96
N GLU A 262 28.75 -27.83 3.31
CA GLU A 262 28.70 -29.13 2.61
C GLU A 262 28.45 -29.02 1.09
N ARG A 263 27.66 -28.03 0.65
CA ARG A 263 27.33 -27.79 -0.76
C ARG A 263 28.12 -26.66 -1.39
N TYR A 264 29.17 -26.19 -0.74
CA TYR A 264 29.96 -25.08 -1.25
C TYR A 264 30.65 -25.46 -2.56
N THR A 265 30.37 -24.68 -3.60
CA THR A 265 31.24 -24.60 -4.77
C THR A 265 31.39 -23.13 -5.13
N PHE A 266 32.60 -22.72 -5.52
CA PHE A 266 32.87 -21.32 -5.90
C PHE A 266 31.87 -20.82 -6.94
N LYS A 267 31.62 -21.63 -7.99
CA LYS A 267 30.72 -21.29 -9.09
C LYS A 267 29.25 -21.14 -8.67
N GLU A 268 28.76 -21.97 -7.76
CA GLU A 268 27.37 -21.86 -7.30
C GLU A 268 27.19 -20.70 -6.33
N THR A 269 28.16 -20.49 -5.45
CA THR A 269 28.17 -19.37 -4.50
C THR A 269 28.21 -18.03 -5.24
N GLU A 270 29.05 -17.87 -6.26
CA GLU A 270 29.10 -16.66 -7.10
C GLU A 270 27.75 -16.36 -7.76
N LYS A 271 27.07 -17.38 -8.30
CA LYS A 271 25.73 -17.20 -8.88
C LYS A 271 24.72 -16.71 -7.84
N LYS A 272 24.82 -17.17 -6.59
CA LYS A 272 23.91 -16.76 -5.50
C LYS A 272 24.22 -15.34 -5.01
N ILE A 273 25.50 -14.96 -4.96
CA ILE A 273 25.94 -13.57 -4.67
C ILE A 273 25.43 -12.63 -5.77
N ASP A 274 25.68 -12.96 -7.04
CA ASP A 274 25.26 -12.13 -8.18
C ASP A 274 23.75 -11.99 -8.26
N TYR A 275 23.01 -13.08 -8.02
CA TYR A 275 21.54 -13.04 -7.97
C TYR A 275 21.05 -12.13 -6.83
N ALA A 276 21.66 -12.22 -5.64
CA ALA A 276 21.31 -11.36 -4.52
C ALA A 276 21.57 -9.88 -4.85
N LEU A 277 22.78 -9.54 -5.31
CA LEU A 277 23.14 -8.15 -5.64
C LEU A 277 22.32 -7.55 -6.78
N LYS A 278 21.92 -8.37 -7.76
CA LYS A 278 21.18 -7.90 -8.95
C LYS A 278 19.68 -7.77 -8.73
N PHE A 279 19.08 -8.65 -7.91
CA PHE A 279 17.62 -8.78 -7.82
C PHE A 279 17.08 -8.72 -6.39
N GLY A 280 17.95 -8.65 -5.38
CA GLY A 280 17.58 -8.72 -3.97
C GLY A 280 17.84 -7.44 -3.19
N LYS A 281 17.43 -7.47 -1.92
CA LYS A 281 17.84 -6.53 -0.86
C LYS A 281 18.52 -7.35 0.26
N PRO A 282 19.30 -6.71 1.16
CA PRO A 282 19.84 -7.39 2.33
C PRO A 282 18.75 -8.13 3.11
N THR A 283 19.02 -9.36 3.52
CA THR A 283 18.02 -10.19 4.19
C THR A 283 17.62 -9.54 5.51
N THR A 284 16.31 -9.41 5.73
CA THR A 284 15.76 -8.77 6.94
C THR A 284 15.74 -9.73 8.12
N CYS A 285 15.74 -9.21 9.36
CA CYS A 285 15.59 -10.03 10.56
C CYS A 285 14.31 -10.86 10.53
N LYS A 286 13.22 -10.28 10.00
CA LYS A 286 11.95 -11.00 9.79
C LYS A 286 12.11 -12.13 8.75
N GLY A 287 12.78 -11.86 7.63
CA GLY A 287 13.06 -12.87 6.61
C GLY A 287 13.89 -14.04 7.14
N ILE A 288 14.89 -13.76 7.98
CA ILE A 288 15.64 -14.80 8.69
C ILE A 288 14.70 -15.62 9.58
N GLN A 289 13.88 -14.98 10.42
CA GLN A 289 12.96 -15.70 11.31
C GLN A 289 11.95 -16.58 10.54
N GLU A 290 11.40 -16.08 9.42
CA GLU A 290 10.43 -16.80 8.61
C GLU A 290 11.04 -18.02 7.87
N GLN A 291 12.27 -17.89 7.39
CA GLN A 291 12.90 -18.92 6.55
C GLN A 291 13.78 -19.88 7.34
N CYS A 292 14.33 -19.41 8.46
CA CYS A 292 15.31 -20.14 9.27
C CYS A 292 14.78 -20.55 10.64
N GLY A 293 13.65 -20.01 11.09
CA GLY A 293 13.15 -20.21 12.45
C GLY A 293 13.59 -19.10 13.42
N THR A 294 12.86 -18.99 14.53
CA THR A 294 13.03 -17.91 15.51
C THR A 294 14.08 -18.21 16.58
N GLU A 295 14.53 -19.45 16.70
CA GLU A 295 15.42 -19.94 17.75
C GLU A 295 16.76 -19.20 17.78
N TYR A 296 17.28 -18.80 16.62
CA TYR A 296 18.57 -18.13 16.46
C TYR A 296 18.58 -16.66 16.86
N CYS A 297 17.39 -16.08 17.00
CA CYS A 297 17.21 -14.66 17.27
C CYS A 297 16.27 -14.44 18.50
N LYS A 298 16.02 -15.49 19.30
CA LYS A 298 15.14 -15.47 20.48
C LYS A 298 15.62 -14.53 21.59
N ASP A 299 16.92 -14.53 21.86
CA ASP A 299 17.56 -13.70 22.89
C ASP A 299 18.37 -12.55 22.27
N CYS A 300 18.03 -12.17 21.03
CA CYS A 300 18.75 -11.13 20.30
C CYS A 300 18.44 -9.74 20.88
N ILE A 301 19.48 -9.03 21.34
CA ILE A 301 19.37 -7.68 21.90
C ILE A 301 18.90 -6.61 20.89
N HIS A 302 18.96 -6.93 19.60
CA HIS A 302 18.54 -6.07 18.49
C HIS A 302 17.13 -6.40 17.98
N SER A 303 16.46 -7.42 18.54
CA SER A 303 15.11 -7.81 18.13
C SER A 303 14.13 -6.63 18.27
N GLY A 304 13.41 -6.32 17.18
CA GLY A 304 12.49 -5.18 17.11
C GLY A 304 13.15 -3.79 17.03
N LYS A 305 14.49 -3.70 17.08
CA LYS A 305 15.25 -2.44 16.98
C LYS A 305 15.86 -2.20 15.60
N ILE A 306 16.15 -3.28 14.87
CA ILE A 306 16.72 -3.22 13.51
C ILE A 306 15.88 -4.04 12.52
N THR A 307 15.88 -3.61 11.27
CA THR A 307 15.15 -4.28 10.18
C THR A 307 15.96 -5.39 9.53
N SER A 308 17.28 -5.23 9.44
CA SER A 308 18.20 -6.20 8.84
C SER A 308 19.53 -6.21 9.59
N PRO A 309 20.23 -7.36 9.72
CA PRO A 309 21.53 -7.42 10.38
C PRO A 309 22.62 -6.57 9.71
N ILE A 310 22.48 -6.23 8.43
CA ILE A 310 23.48 -5.44 7.70
C ILE A 310 23.78 -4.09 8.37
N VAL A 311 22.81 -3.51 9.08
CA VAL A 311 22.98 -2.21 9.76
C VAL A 311 23.99 -2.25 10.91
N LEU A 312 24.31 -3.46 11.41
CA LEU A 312 25.26 -3.64 12.49
C LEU A 312 26.71 -3.44 12.03
N GLY A 313 26.97 -3.47 10.72
CA GLY A 313 28.30 -3.26 10.16
C GLY A 313 28.63 -1.83 9.75
N TYR A 314 27.73 -0.87 9.97
CA TYR A 314 27.97 0.53 9.63
C TYR A 314 29.13 1.11 10.44
N GLU A 315 29.92 2.00 9.82
CA GLU A 315 30.94 2.77 10.52
C GLU A 315 30.28 3.87 11.37
N GLU A 316 30.91 4.25 12.49
CA GLU A 316 30.43 5.29 13.41
C GLU A 316 30.24 6.66 12.71
N GLN A 317 30.90 6.85 11.56
CA GLN A 317 30.82 8.04 10.69
C GLN A 317 29.56 8.05 9.79
N ASP A 318 28.92 6.92 9.52
CA ASP A 318 27.77 6.83 8.59
C ASP A 318 26.43 7.21 9.24
N TYR A 319 26.31 7.07 10.56
CA TYR A 319 25.17 7.63 11.33
C TYR A 319 25.17 9.17 11.37
N ALA A 320 26.32 9.80 11.12
CA ALA A 320 26.43 11.26 11.07
C ALA A 320 25.92 11.83 9.74
N ARG A 321 26.16 11.18 8.59
CA ARG A 321 25.75 11.68 7.26
C ARG A 321 24.23 11.88 7.09
N LEU A 322 23.41 11.01 7.67
CA LEU A 322 21.94 11.18 7.66
C LEU A 322 21.47 12.33 8.57
N ASN A 323 22.31 12.75 9.53
CA ASN A 323 22.07 13.90 10.41
C ASN A 323 22.79 15.18 9.94
N GLU A 324 23.64 15.13 8.91
CA GLU A 324 24.50 16.26 8.49
C GLU A 324 23.87 17.16 7.42
N ILE A 325 22.77 16.74 6.77
CA ILE A 325 21.87 17.77 6.24
C ILE A 325 21.05 18.24 7.42
N GLU A 326 21.59 19.20 8.16
CA GLU A 326 20.82 20.00 9.11
C GLU A 326 19.83 20.82 8.26
N ILE A 327 18.75 20.17 7.81
CA ILE A 327 17.65 20.83 7.13
C ILE A 327 17.02 21.71 8.20
N GLU A 328 17.44 22.96 8.22
CA GLU A 328 16.86 23.94 9.11
C GLU A 328 15.37 24.06 8.79
N PHE A 329 14.53 24.02 9.82
CA PHE A 329 13.10 24.12 9.60
C PHE A 329 12.75 25.46 8.93
N PRO A 330 11.98 25.41 7.82
CA PRO A 330 11.83 26.56 6.93
C PRO A 330 10.82 27.57 7.49
N VAL A 331 11.23 28.34 8.50
CA VAL A 331 10.38 29.37 9.12
C VAL A 331 9.98 30.48 8.14
N GLU A 332 10.68 30.59 7.02
CA GLU A 332 10.41 31.53 5.93
C GLU A 332 9.10 31.27 5.19
N VAL A 333 8.53 30.07 5.28
CA VAL A 333 7.20 29.80 4.70
C VAL A 333 6.07 30.51 5.46
N PHE A 334 6.34 30.94 6.69
CA PHE A 334 5.36 31.66 7.50
C PHE A 334 5.36 33.16 7.18
N PRO A 335 4.19 33.83 7.27
CA PRO A 335 4.11 35.29 7.17
C PRO A 335 5.00 35.98 8.20
N ASP A 336 5.54 37.16 7.87
CA ASP A 336 6.59 37.84 8.66
C ASP A 336 6.27 37.94 10.16
N LYS A 337 5.05 38.34 10.53
CA LYS A 337 4.63 38.45 11.94
C LYS A 337 4.59 37.11 12.67
N ILE A 338 4.24 36.04 11.97
CA ILE A 338 4.20 34.69 12.54
C ILE A 338 5.60 34.12 12.65
N ARG A 339 6.44 34.36 11.64
CA ARG A 339 7.87 34.01 11.68
C ARG A 339 8.58 34.67 12.85
N GLU A 340 8.37 35.97 13.05
CA GLU A 340 8.91 36.71 14.20
C GLU A 340 8.43 36.12 15.52
N LEU A 341 7.14 35.78 15.64
CA LEU A 341 6.59 35.13 16.82
C LEU A 341 7.26 33.78 17.10
N ILE A 342 7.43 32.94 16.08
CA ILE A 342 8.08 31.62 16.19
C ILE A 342 9.50 31.77 16.70
N LEU A 343 10.30 32.65 16.07
CA LEU A 343 11.70 32.85 16.41
C LEU A 343 11.86 33.43 17.82
N ASN A 344 11.06 34.44 18.17
CA ASN A 344 11.10 35.05 19.50
C ASN A 344 10.65 34.07 20.60
N ALA A 345 9.58 33.30 20.36
CA ALA A 345 9.10 32.32 21.33
C ALA A 345 10.10 31.16 21.50
N SER A 346 10.70 30.69 20.40
CA SER A 346 11.77 29.69 20.40
C SER A 346 12.95 30.14 21.24
N TYR A 347 13.41 31.38 21.04
CA TYR A 347 14.51 31.97 21.80
C TYR A 347 14.17 32.12 23.30
N VAL A 348 13.02 32.69 23.63
CA VAL A 348 12.63 32.98 25.02
C VAL A 348 12.37 31.70 25.83
N MET A 349 11.75 30.69 25.21
CA MET A 349 11.35 29.46 25.91
C MET A 349 12.40 28.35 25.81
N ASP A 350 13.53 28.60 25.14
CA ASP A 350 14.54 27.59 24.79
C ASP A 350 13.89 26.30 24.25
N ALA A 351 13.07 26.45 23.21
CA ALA A 351 12.37 25.32 22.61
C ALA A 351 12.49 25.31 21.08
N PRO A 352 12.50 24.12 20.45
CA PRO A 352 12.66 24.01 19.00
C PRO A 352 11.63 24.86 18.25
N LYS A 353 12.07 25.67 17.28
CA LYS A 353 11.19 26.54 16.46
C LYS A 353 10.13 25.75 15.72
N GLU A 354 10.45 24.50 15.37
CA GLU A 354 9.58 23.49 14.76
C GLU A 354 8.33 23.23 15.61
N TYR A 355 8.47 23.21 16.95
CA TYR A 355 7.34 22.95 17.85
C TYR A 355 6.36 24.12 17.83
N PHE A 356 6.86 25.35 17.83
CA PHE A 356 6.02 26.54 17.73
C PHE A 356 5.34 26.62 16.36
N ALA A 357 6.10 26.40 15.29
CA ALA A 357 5.59 26.43 13.92
C ALA A 357 4.47 25.41 13.72
N ALA A 358 4.68 24.16 14.15
CA ALA A 358 3.68 23.10 14.05
C ALA A 358 2.42 23.43 14.86
N CYS A 359 2.54 23.89 16.11
CA CYS A 359 1.37 24.25 16.89
C CYS A 359 0.63 25.48 16.35
N ILE A 360 1.32 26.48 15.83
CA ILE A 360 0.69 27.65 15.20
C ILE A 360 -0.05 27.24 13.92
N LEU A 361 0.48 26.29 13.15
CA LEU A 361 -0.18 25.75 11.97
C LEU A 361 -1.50 25.05 12.34
N SER A 362 -1.48 24.16 13.35
CA SER A 362 -2.70 23.54 13.89
C SER A 362 -3.70 24.59 14.40
N MET A 363 -3.24 25.56 15.18
CA MET A 363 -4.07 26.65 15.71
C MET A 363 -4.74 27.43 14.57
N THR A 364 -4.00 27.69 13.49
CA THR A 364 -4.54 28.40 12.31
C THR A 364 -5.63 27.58 11.63
N GLY A 365 -5.44 26.25 11.52
CA GLY A 365 -6.48 25.34 11.04
C GLY A 365 -7.75 25.41 11.90
N PHE A 366 -7.62 25.40 13.23
CA PHE A 366 -8.75 25.53 14.16
C PHE A 366 -9.51 26.86 13.97
N LEU A 367 -8.79 27.95 13.72
CA LEU A 367 -9.38 29.28 13.55
C LEU A 367 -10.02 29.48 12.17
N ILE A 368 -9.49 28.86 11.11
CA ILE A 368 -10.12 28.84 9.78
C ILE A 368 -11.42 28.03 9.83
N ASN A 369 -11.43 26.97 10.65
CA ASN A 369 -12.62 26.21 10.99
C ASN A 369 -13.40 25.69 9.75
N SER A 370 -12.70 25.21 8.72
CA SER A 370 -13.31 24.77 7.45
C SER A 370 -14.27 25.77 6.80
N GLN A 371 -14.08 27.07 7.04
CA GLN A 371 -14.84 28.14 6.36
C GLN A 371 -14.16 28.58 5.06
N ALA A 372 -12.90 28.20 4.88
CA ALA A 372 -12.13 28.45 3.66
C ALA A 372 -11.62 27.13 3.10
N PHE A 373 -11.73 27.01 1.77
CA PHE A 373 -11.30 25.83 1.02
C PHE A 373 -10.43 26.23 -0.15
N LEU A 374 -9.39 25.45 -0.40
CA LEU A 374 -8.59 25.52 -1.62
C LEU A 374 -9.20 24.56 -2.64
N LYS A 375 -9.81 25.11 -3.69
CA LYS A 375 -10.31 24.31 -4.83
C LYS A 375 -9.22 24.13 -5.87
N ILE A 376 -8.91 22.88 -6.21
CA ILE A 376 -7.96 22.60 -7.29
C ILE A 376 -8.62 22.95 -8.62
N LYS A 377 -7.96 23.81 -9.42
CA LYS A 377 -8.48 24.26 -10.71
C LYS A 377 -8.85 23.06 -11.59
N LYS A 378 -10.02 23.12 -12.23
CA LYS A 378 -10.56 22.09 -13.14
C LYS A 378 -10.99 20.77 -12.47
N THR A 379 -11.06 20.72 -11.14
CA THR A 379 -11.63 19.57 -10.40
C THR A 379 -12.69 20.07 -9.42
N ASP A 380 -13.50 19.15 -8.87
CA ASP A 380 -14.37 19.44 -7.72
C ASP A 380 -13.69 19.15 -6.36
N TRP A 381 -12.40 18.86 -6.37
CA TRP A 381 -11.62 18.64 -5.17
C TRP A 381 -11.39 19.95 -4.41
N CYS A 382 -11.74 19.95 -3.12
CA CYS A 382 -11.59 21.05 -2.20
C CYS A 382 -10.82 20.59 -0.97
N GLU A 383 -9.75 21.31 -0.61
CA GLU A 383 -8.98 21.06 0.60
C GLU A 383 -9.30 22.10 1.67
N CYS A 384 -9.51 21.66 2.91
CA CYS A 384 -9.60 22.54 4.07
C CYS A 384 -8.29 22.51 4.86
N ALA A 385 -8.03 23.57 5.63
CA ALA A 385 -6.84 23.67 6.47
C ALA A 385 -6.96 22.78 7.74
N THR A 386 -7.06 21.47 7.58
CA THR A 386 -7.13 20.50 8.68
C THR A 386 -5.79 19.82 8.87
N PHE A 387 -5.18 20.00 10.04
CA PHE A 387 -3.86 19.47 10.35
C PHE A 387 -3.92 18.44 11.50
N TRP A 388 -3.27 17.30 11.29
CA TRP A 388 -3.07 16.27 12.31
C TRP A 388 -1.61 16.30 12.75
N ILE A 389 -1.35 16.87 13.93
CA ILE A 389 0.02 17.14 14.40
C ILE A 389 0.24 16.49 15.76
N ALA A 390 1.34 15.76 15.89
CA ALA A 390 1.83 15.22 17.14
C ALA A 390 3.27 15.70 17.38
N LEU A 391 3.51 16.36 18.51
CA LEU A 391 4.87 16.76 18.90
C LEU A 391 5.59 15.58 19.57
N VAL A 392 6.63 15.08 18.91
CA VAL A 392 7.51 14.02 19.44
C VAL A 392 8.83 14.64 19.84
N GLY A 393 9.32 14.25 21.02
CA GLY A 393 10.54 14.80 21.60
C GLY A 393 11.03 13.92 22.72
N GLU A 394 12.35 13.95 22.93
CA GLU A 394 13.04 13.12 23.92
C GLU A 394 12.41 13.25 25.31
N PRO A 395 12.30 12.12 26.04
CA PRO A 395 11.80 12.13 27.40
C PRO A 395 12.69 13.01 28.30
N GLY A 396 12.07 13.73 29.25
CA GLY A 396 12.80 14.52 30.25
C GLY A 396 13.23 15.94 29.82
N LYS A 397 13.29 16.26 28.52
CA LYS A 397 13.65 17.62 28.06
C LYS A 397 12.58 18.69 28.39
N LYS A 398 11.35 18.30 28.76
CA LYS A 398 10.23 19.17 29.18
C LYS A 398 9.93 20.37 28.24
N LYS A 399 10.29 20.30 26.96
CA LYS A 399 10.08 21.40 25.98
C LYS A 399 8.68 21.41 25.34
N LYS A 400 8.02 20.25 25.24
CA LYS A 400 6.69 20.10 24.59
C LYS A 400 5.56 20.80 25.34
N THR A 401 5.39 20.49 26.62
CA THR A 401 4.29 21.02 27.45
C THR A 401 4.32 22.54 27.62
N PRO A 402 5.48 23.21 27.79
CA PRO A 402 5.53 24.68 27.78
C PRO A 402 5.05 25.29 26.45
N VAL A 403 5.48 24.74 25.30
CA VAL A 403 5.01 25.19 23.98
C VAL A 403 3.51 25.00 23.84
N TYR A 404 2.99 23.84 24.23
CA TYR A 404 1.57 23.55 24.28
C TYR A 404 0.80 24.61 25.09
N LYS A 405 1.28 24.94 26.29
CA LYS A 405 0.66 25.95 27.17
C LYS A 405 0.72 27.36 26.58
N PHE A 406 1.80 27.72 25.91
CA PHE A 406 1.92 29.01 25.23
C PHE A 406 0.82 29.18 24.17
N ILE A 407 0.64 28.17 23.32
CA ILE A 407 -0.38 28.18 22.26
C ILE A 407 -1.78 28.14 22.86
N LYS A 408 -1.98 27.32 23.89
CA LYS A 408 -3.23 27.28 24.64
C LYS A 408 -3.61 28.65 25.19
N GLY A 409 -2.66 29.40 25.74
CA GLY A 409 -2.89 30.76 26.26
C GLY A 409 -3.30 31.77 25.17
N ILE A 410 -2.83 31.59 23.92
CA ILE A 410 -3.31 32.39 22.78
C ILE A 410 -4.77 32.05 22.48
N LEU A 411 -5.10 30.75 22.40
CA LEU A 411 -6.46 30.28 22.16
C LEU A 411 -7.43 30.72 23.26
N GLU A 412 -7.02 30.68 24.53
CA GLU A 412 -7.81 31.14 25.68
C GLU A 412 -8.17 32.63 25.55
N LYS A 413 -7.24 33.50 25.12
CA LYS A 413 -7.54 34.92 24.86
C LYS A 413 -8.53 35.14 23.70
N ILE A 414 -8.55 34.25 22.72
CA ILE A 414 -9.54 34.31 21.62
C ILE A 414 -10.89 33.82 22.14
N ASP A 415 -10.90 32.73 22.90
CA ASP A 415 -12.09 32.16 23.53
C ASP A 415 -12.77 33.16 24.49
N GLU A 416 -12.00 33.95 25.26
CA GLU A 416 -12.53 35.04 26.08
C GLU A 416 -13.29 36.10 25.27
N LYS A 417 -12.79 36.44 24.07
CA LYS A 417 -13.45 37.40 23.17
C LYS A 417 -14.74 36.80 22.60
N LEU A 418 -14.71 35.53 22.21
CA LEU A 418 -15.90 34.82 21.73
C LEU A 418 -16.96 34.71 22.84
N ASP A 419 -16.53 34.46 24.08
CA ASP A 419 -17.43 34.42 25.23
C ASP A 419 -18.09 35.77 25.48
N SER A 420 -17.32 36.86 25.41
CA SER A 420 -17.88 38.21 25.57
C SER A 420 -18.92 38.52 24.49
N LYS A 421 -18.62 38.20 23.23
CA LYS A 421 -19.56 38.37 22.11
C LYS A 421 -20.83 37.53 22.31
N HIS A 422 -20.67 36.28 22.73
CA HIS A 422 -21.80 35.39 23.00
C HIS A 422 -22.69 35.92 24.14
N ARG A 423 -22.11 36.48 25.20
CA ARG A 423 -22.89 37.13 26.29
C ARG A 423 -23.72 38.30 25.77
N GLU A 424 -23.17 39.11 24.88
CA GLU A 424 -23.90 40.22 24.24
C GLU A 424 -25.04 39.73 23.35
N GLU A 425 -24.80 38.69 22.54
CA GLU A 425 -25.81 38.03 21.72
C GLU A 425 -26.93 37.42 22.58
N LEU A 426 -26.58 36.78 23.69
CA LEU A 426 -27.55 36.18 24.62
C LEU A 426 -28.41 37.25 25.31
N ALA A 427 -27.83 38.40 25.67
CA ALA A 427 -28.56 39.54 26.20
C ALA A 427 -29.50 40.16 25.15
N LYS A 428 -29.12 40.17 23.87
CA LYS A 428 -29.99 40.58 22.76
C LYS A 428 -31.13 39.58 22.55
N TYR A 429 -30.83 38.28 22.54
CA TYR A 429 -31.83 37.21 22.43
C TYR A 429 -32.86 37.28 23.56
N SER A 430 -32.42 37.47 24.80
CA SER A 430 -33.33 37.58 25.95
C SER A 430 -34.30 38.76 25.81
N ARG A 431 -33.83 39.92 25.31
CA ARG A 431 -34.70 41.06 25.00
C ARG A 431 -35.69 40.75 23.88
N ASN A 432 -35.20 40.18 22.77
CA ASN A 432 -36.04 39.83 21.63
C ASN A 432 -37.09 38.76 21.99
N LYS A 433 -36.74 37.82 22.87
CA LYS A 433 -37.66 36.78 23.37
C LYS A 433 -38.80 37.38 24.19
N LEU A 434 -38.51 38.36 25.05
CA LEU A 434 -39.56 39.07 25.78
C LEU A 434 -40.50 39.82 24.83
N THR A 435 -39.97 40.49 23.80
CA THR A 435 -40.79 41.16 22.77
C THR A 435 -41.65 40.14 22.01
N TYR A 436 -41.04 39.05 21.56
CA TYR A 436 -41.73 37.95 20.89
C TYR A 436 -42.85 37.36 21.74
N ASP A 437 -42.63 37.12 23.03
CA ASP A 437 -43.65 36.57 23.93
C ASP A 437 -44.85 37.52 24.09
N VAL A 438 -44.62 38.84 24.05
CA VAL A 438 -45.67 39.86 24.06
C VAL A 438 -46.42 39.86 22.72
N ASP A 439 -45.70 39.89 21.60
CA ASP A 439 -46.28 39.91 20.27
C ASP A 439 -47.09 38.65 19.96
N LEU A 440 -46.59 37.49 20.37
CA LEU A 440 -47.27 36.20 20.24
C LEU A 440 -48.59 36.20 21.01
N LYS A 441 -48.61 36.73 22.25
CA LYS A 441 -49.85 36.89 23.03
C LYS A 441 -50.83 37.86 22.37
N ASN A 442 -50.33 38.96 21.81
CA ASN A 442 -51.18 39.93 21.11
C ASN A 442 -51.78 39.34 19.83
N TRP A 443 -50.98 38.64 19.03
CA TRP A 443 -51.43 37.92 17.85
C TRP A 443 -52.47 36.83 18.21
N GLN A 444 -52.22 36.05 19.27
CA GLN A 444 -53.19 35.05 19.76
C GLN A 444 -54.54 35.68 20.13
N LYS A 445 -54.52 36.86 20.78
CA LYS A 445 -55.73 37.62 21.11
C LYS A 445 -56.42 38.16 19.87
N ASP A 446 -55.69 38.79 18.94
CA ASP A 446 -56.27 39.35 17.71
C ASP A 446 -56.94 38.25 16.87
N ARG A 447 -56.32 37.06 16.78
CA ARG A 447 -56.87 35.90 16.07
C ARG A 447 -58.19 35.38 16.67
N THR A 448 -58.39 35.54 17.98
CA THR A 448 -59.67 35.19 18.62
C THR A 448 -60.76 36.22 18.36
N THR A 449 -60.41 37.50 18.20
CA THR A 449 -61.37 38.60 17.97
C THR A 449 -61.68 38.82 16.49
N ASN A 450 -60.73 38.60 15.58
CA ASN A 450 -60.83 38.86 14.14
C ASN A 450 -60.51 37.60 13.32
N LYS A 451 -61.43 36.62 13.34
CA LYS A 451 -61.22 35.28 12.76
C LYS A 451 -60.99 35.27 11.24
N ASP A 452 -61.47 36.29 10.53
CA ASP A 452 -61.36 36.37 9.06
C ASP A 452 -60.06 37.06 8.59
N ARG A 453 -59.21 37.51 9.52
CA ARG A 453 -57.95 38.20 9.21
C ARG A 453 -56.79 37.21 9.18
N GLU A 454 -56.33 36.88 7.98
CA GLU A 454 -55.20 35.96 7.78
C GLU A 454 -53.88 36.69 8.07
N THR A 455 -53.26 36.40 9.22
CA THR A 455 -51.96 36.96 9.62
C THR A 455 -51.08 35.86 10.19
N ASP A 456 -49.82 35.83 9.77
CA ASP A 456 -48.84 34.86 10.25
C ASP A 456 -48.44 35.14 11.71
N PRO A 457 -48.15 34.09 12.51
CA PRO A 457 -47.60 34.29 13.84
C PRO A 457 -46.22 34.97 13.77
N PRO A 458 -45.82 35.72 14.81
CA PRO A 458 -44.47 36.24 14.87
C PRO A 458 -43.45 35.10 14.83
N ASN A 459 -42.27 35.34 14.23
CA ASN A 459 -41.20 34.35 14.18
C ASN A 459 -40.44 34.31 15.52
N PRO A 460 -40.18 33.12 16.09
CA PRO A 460 -39.39 33.02 17.31
C PRO A 460 -37.95 33.49 17.05
N PRO A 461 -37.34 34.24 17.99
CA PRO A 461 -35.93 34.59 17.85
C PRO A 461 -35.06 33.34 17.98
N GLU A 462 -34.00 33.25 17.18
CA GLU A 462 -33.02 32.17 17.25
C GLU A 462 -32.12 32.33 18.49
N GLU A 463 -31.94 31.24 19.24
CA GLU A 463 -31.04 31.22 20.38
C GLU A 463 -29.58 31.18 19.90
N PRO A 464 -28.73 32.12 20.34
CA PRO A 464 -27.33 32.12 19.94
C PRO A 464 -26.60 30.93 20.57
N PHE A 465 -25.68 30.33 19.83
CA PHE A 465 -24.77 29.31 20.34
C PHE A 465 -23.37 29.88 20.52
N ARG A 466 -22.69 29.47 21.59
CA ARG A 466 -21.26 29.78 21.78
C ARG A 466 -20.42 28.92 20.84
N THR A 467 -19.70 29.57 19.94
CA THR A 467 -18.69 28.90 19.09
C THR A 467 -17.52 28.42 19.97
N LEU A 468 -17.10 27.17 19.78
CA LEU A 468 -15.95 26.57 20.43
C LEU A 468 -14.83 26.40 19.40
N ILE A 469 -13.63 26.88 19.72
CA ILE A 469 -12.48 26.77 18.82
C ILE A 469 -11.86 25.37 18.91
N TYR A 470 -11.77 24.83 20.13
CA TYR A 470 -11.19 23.51 20.37
C TYR A 470 -11.80 22.82 21.60
N THR A 471 -11.57 21.51 21.71
CA THR A 471 -11.87 20.68 22.88
C THR A 471 -10.71 19.73 23.19
N SER A 472 -10.55 19.38 24.46
CA SER A 472 -9.69 18.28 24.91
C SER A 472 -10.47 16.98 25.19
N ASP A 473 -11.80 17.07 25.29
CA ASP A 473 -12.67 15.92 25.45
C ASP A 473 -12.92 15.28 24.09
N THR A 474 -12.43 14.05 23.96
CA THR A 474 -12.52 13.25 22.73
C THR A 474 -13.56 12.14 22.82
N THR A 475 -14.43 12.17 23.83
CA THR A 475 -15.57 11.24 23.89
C THR A 475 -16.53 11.50 22.73
N THR A 476 -17.11 10.44 22.17
CA THR A 476 -18.02 10.53 21.03
C THR A 476 -19.22 11.43 21.34
N GLU A 477 -19.75 11.34 22.56
CA GLU A 477 -20.88 12.13 23.04
C GLU A 477 -20.53 13.62 23.13
N ALA A 478 -19.38 13.96 23.72
CA ALA A 478 -18.95 15.35 23.82
C ALA A 478 -18.65 15.95 22.45
N LEU A 479 -17.99 15.20 21.56
CA LEU A 479 -17.71 15.65 20.19
C LEU A 479 -19.01 15.86 19.39
N ALA A 480 -19.96 14.94 19.47
CA ALA A 480 -21.26 15.07 18.80
C ALA A 480 -22.02 16.33 19.28
N TYR A 481 -22.05 16.57 20.59
CA TYR A 481 -22.67 17.76 21.18
C TYR A 481 -21.96 19.05 20.73
N ASN A 482 -20.62 19.06 20.75
CA ASN A 482 -19.83 20.23 20.36
C ASN A 482 -19.96 20.53 18.86
N GLN A 483 -20.06 19.51 18.01
CA GLN A 483 -20.23 19.67 16.56
C GLN A 483 -21.58 20.29 16.20
N GLN A 484 -22.65 19.99 16.94
CA GLN A 484 -23.95 20.66 16.75
C GLN A 484 -23.86 22.19 16.91
N LYS A 485 -22.95 22.66 17.78
CA LYS A 485 -22.70 24.09 18.01
C LYS A 485 -21.63 24.69 17.10
N ASN A 486 -20.90 23.84 16.37
CA ASN A 486 -19.78 24.22 15.51
C ASN A 486 -19.93 23.52 14.15
N PRO A 487 -20.82 24.03 13.28
CA PRO A 487 -21.22 23.34 12.06
C PRO A 487 -20.10 23.19 11.03
N HIS A 488 -19.01 23.96 11.15
CA HIS A 488 -17.92 23.95 10.18
C HIS A 488 -16.76 23.01 10.59
N SER A 489 -16.37 22.97 11.86
CA SER A 489 -15.48 21.97 12.49
C SER A 489 -15.19 22.33 13.95
N ILE A 490 -14.43 21.50 14.67
CA ILE A 490 -13.87 21.83 15.99
C ILE A 490 -12.44 21.28 16.09
N GLY A 491 -11.52 22.05 16.66
CA GLY A 491 -10.16 21.58 16.93
C GLY A 491 -10.11 20.57 18.07
N ILE A 492 -9.24 19.57 17.96
CA ILE A 492 -8.93 18.64 19.06
C ILE A 492 -7.49 18.89 19.50
N MET A 493 -7.30 19.15 20.79
CA MET A 493 -5.99 19.48 21.33
C MET A 493 -5.77 18.78 22.68
N ARG A 494 -4.66 18.04 22.79
CA ARG A 494 -4.26 17.29 24.00
C ARG A 494 -2.76 17.46 24.26
N ASP A 495 -2.38 17.47 25.53
CA ASP A 495 -0.98 17.54 25.98
C ASP A 495 -0.27 16.18 25.81
N GLU A 496 -1.03 15.07 25.90
CA GLU A 496 -0.52 13.70 25.78
C GLU A 496 -1.34 12.88 24.78
N LEU A 497 -0.65 12.01 24.03
CA LEU A 497 -1.27 11.02 23.15
C LEU A 497 -1.87 9.91 24.03
N ALA A 498 -3.17 9.66 23.88
CA ALA A 498 -3.81 8.52 24.51
C ALA A 498 -3.44 7.24 23.74
N GLY A 499 -2.91 6.24 24.44
CA GLY A 499 -2.78 4.88 23.88
C GLY A 499 -4.16 4.28 23.67
N PHE A 500 -4.37 3.66 22.51
CA PHE A 500 -5.60 2.94 22.18
C PHE A 500 -5.60 1.55 22.83
#